data_AF-A0A845CBF2-F1
#
_entry.id   AF-A0A845CBF2-F1
#
_cell.length_a   1.000
_cell.length_b   1.000
_cell.length_c   1.000
_cell.angle_alpha   90.00
_cell.angle_beta   90.00
_cell.angle_gamma   90.00
#
_symmetry.space_group_name_H-M   'P 1'
#
loop_
_entity.id
_entity.type
_entity.pdbx_description
1 polymer ?
#
loop_
_entity_poly.entity_id
_entity_poly.type
_entity_poly.pdbx_seq_one_letter_code
_entity_poly.pdbx_strand_id
1 'polypeptide(L)'
;MNGDLLQGFYLALAPTSILATALGALHGLICGMMPGLTTSAGIIILFPVTFILEPTTAVALLLGVFAGGMTGGSFAAILINIPGSPSASATTMDGFPLTQKGEAGRALGVSIVSSFTGGLFSFFCLLLIAPQLTKVALQFRAADLFGLVFFGMSVISAFAAKSLVKGLLSTFLGLMIVTVGMDPLVGTARFTFGDVNMLAGIHFIPALVGLFAIPEIVANLAEGNIRSVASRFGRVFPSWADIKKIRLPVAIGSMVGTFVGILPGAGGAVTYTFVKNSKPDGYTVAWNSTSILTTTNIGNVPWDYTALDHIGRVHFQPLTVAVNAKSKWKTVKDFVADCKKKPNTLKIGHAGTGSTTHLTAVIFTDMTGCKAILVPLGVKRRNAALLSGEVDAMGAPLTGAIRLAKANKFRIITHITGKRNPAIPDVPTMKEMGHDIDFDHFRGLSVPKGTPAAVKAKLVAAMTKSANSAAFKKLAKTKGFTIDPSGPEEFGKMLAKRDKIVADIMKATGVYKSKVKK
;
A
#
# COMPACT_ATOMS: atom_id res chain seq x y z
N MET A 1 -26.31 -18.26 -16.04
CA MET A 1 -25.19 -18.15 -15.06
C MET A 1 -23.97 -18.80 -15.68
N ASN A 2 -22.85 -18.08 -15.80
CA ASN A 2 -21.63 -18.58 -16.42
C ASN A 2 -21.08 -19.80 -15.66
N GLY A 3 -20.59 -20.83 -16.36
CA GLY A 3 -20.04 -22.06 -15.75
C GLY A 3 -18.92 -21.80 -14.73
N ASP A 4 -18.17 -20.72 -14.92
CA ASP A 4 -17.12 -20.27 -14.00
C ASP A 4 -17.65 -19.90 -12.60
N LEU A 5 -18.89 -19.41 -12.51
CA LEU A 5 -19.50 -19.01 -11.24
C LEU A 5 -19.86 -20.23 -10.39
N LEU A 6 -20.42 -21.26 -11.03
CA LEU A 6 -20.73 -22.55 -10.39
C LEU A 6 -19.45 -23.25 -9.92
N GLN A 7 -18.39 -23.19 -10.71
CA GLN A 7 -17.08 -23.70 -10.31
C GLN A 7 -16.50 -22.92 -9.12
N GLY A 8 -16.67 -21.60 -9.09
CA GLY A 8 -16.30 -20.78 -7.94
C GLY A 8 -17.03 -21.18 -6.65
N PHE A 9 -18.34 -21.43 -6.71
CA PHE A 9 -19.10 -21.91 -5.55
C PHE A 9 -18.63 -23.29 -5.07
N TYR A 10 -18.34 -24.20 -5.99
CA TYR A 10 -17.79 -25.51 -5.65
C TYR A 10 -16.45 -25.41 -4.91
N LEU A 11 -15.54 -24.56 -5.41
CA LEU A 11 -14.25 -24.29 -4.78
C LEU A 11 -14.38 -23.62 -3.41
N ALA A 12 -15.37 -22.76 -3.21
CA ALA A 12 -15.63 -22.09 -1.95
C ALA A 12 -16.21 -23.02 -0.88
N LEU A 13 -17.06 -23.98 -1.27
CA LEU A 13 -17.66 -24.99 -0.39
C LEU A 13 -16.71 -26.14 -0.04
N ALA A 14 -15.53 -26.20 -0.65
CA ALA A 14 -14.52 -27.19 -0.32
C ALA A 14 -14.15 -27.08 1.18
N PRO A 15 -14.06 -28.20 1.92
CA PRO A 15 -13.75 -28.18 3.36
C PRO A 15 -12.45 -27.44 3.71
N THR A 16 -11.45 -27.52 2.82
CA THR A 16 -10.16 -26.81 2.95
C THR A 16 -10.31 -25.30 2.85
N SER A 17 -11.12 -24.82 1.90
CA SER A 17 -11.45 -23.41 1.73
C SER A 17 -12.23 -22.86 2.92
N ILE A 18 -13.19 -23.62 3.44
CA ILE A 18 -13.97 -23.25 4.63
C ILE A 18 -13.04 -23.12 5.85
N LEU A 19 -12.20 -24.13 6.10
CA LEU A 19 -11.27 -24.12 7.23
C LEU A 19 -10.26 -22.97 7.13
N ALA A 20 -9.69 -22.75 5.94
CA ALA A 20 -8.77 -21.65 5.70
C ALA A 20 -9.45 -20.28 5.89
N THR A 21 -10.67 -20.13 5.40
CA THR A 21 -11.44 -18.89 5.61
C THR A 21 -11.71 -18.65 7.09
N ALA A 22 -12.07 -19.70 7.85
CA ALA A 22 -12.32 -19.60 9.29
C ALA A 22 -11.06 -19.20 10.07
N LEU A 23 -9.92 -19.83 9.79
CA LEU A 23 -8.63 -19.49 10.41
C LEU A 23 -8.17 -18.08 10.05
N GLY A 24 -8.35 -17.71 8.78
CA GLY A 24 -8.09 -16.35 8.30
C GLY A 24 -8.96 -15.34 9.03
N ALA A 25 -10.27 -15.60 9.14
CA ALA A 25 -11.21 -14.72 9.82
C ALA A 25 -10.87 -14.55 11.29
N LEU A 26 -10.47 -15.61 12.00
CA LEU A 26 -10.03 -15.53 13.39
C LEU A 26 -8.78 -14.65 13.54
N HIS A 27 -7.76 -14.87 12.71
CA HIS A 27 -6.56 -14.04 12.73
C HIS A 27 -6.85 -12.58 12.37
N GLY A 28 -7.68 -12.37 11.35
CA GLY A 28 -8.15 -11.06 10.94
C GLY A 28 -8.83 -10.35 12.11
N LEU A 29 -9.75 -11.03 12.79
CA LEU A 29 -10.48 -10.51 13.94
C LEU A 29 -9.51 -10.05 15.03
N ILE A 30 -8.55 -10.90 15.42
CA ILE A 30 -7.52 -10.57 16.42
C ILE A 30 -6.73 -9.34 16.00
N CYS A 31 -6.35 -9.25 14.72
CA CYS A 31 -5.62 -8.09 14.21
C CYS A 31 -6.46 -6.83 14.27
N GLY A 32 -7.71 -6.87 13.80
CA GLY A 32 -8.60 -5.72 13.78
C GLY A 32 -9.02 -5.25 15.18
N MET A 33 -9.07 -6.16 16.16
CA MET A 33 -9.37 -5.86 17.56
C MET A 33 -8.29 -5.01 18.22
N MET A 34 -7.07 -4.98 17.69
CA MET A 34 -5.97 -4.20 18.25
C MET A 34 -5.97 -2.77 17.64
N PRO A 35 -6.19 -1.72 18.46
CA PRO A 35 -6.11 -0.34 17.99
C PRO A 35 -4.79 -0.05 17.27
N GLY A 36 -4.90 0.42 16.02
CA GLY A 36 -3.74 0.75 15.18
C GLY A 36 -3.12 -0.42 14.42
N LEU A 37 -3.48 -1.68 14.72
CA LEU A 37 -3.10 -2.83 13.90
C LEU A 37 -4.14 -3.06 12.81
N THR A 38 -3.92 -2.41 11.66
CA THR A 38 -4.86 -2.48 10.54
C THR A 38 -5.02 -3.90 9.99
N THR A 39 -6.19 -4.19 9.40
CA THR A 39 -6.44 -5.43 8.65
C THR A 39 -5.37 -5.71 7.60
N SER A 40 -4.84 -4.65 6.96
CA SER A 40 -3.74 -4.75 6.01
C SER A 40 -2.47 -5.31 6.64
N ALA A 41 -2.14 -4.93 7.88
CA ALA A 41 -1.04 -5.53 8.62
C ALA A 41 -1.31 -7.02 8.93
N GLY A 42 -2.54 -7.37 9.29
CA GLY A 42 -2.96 -8.76 9.49
C GLY A 42 -2.75 -9.64 8.26
N ILE A 43 -3.11 -9.13 7.06
CA ILE A 43 -2.88 -9.81 5.78
C ILE A 43 -1.39 -9.99 5.52
N ILE A 44 -0.58 -8.96 5.77
CA ILE A 44 0.88 -9.02 5.57
C ILE A 44 1.50 -10.10 6.46
N ILE A 45 1.03 -10.23 7.70
CA ILE A 45 1.50 -11.24 8.67
C ILE A 45 1.21 -12.66 8.18
N LEU A 46 0.01 -12.91 7.63
CA LEU A 46 -0.36 -14.25 7.13
C LEU A 46 0.06 -14.53 5.69
N PHE A 47 0.45 -13.52 4.93
CA PHE A 47 0.87 -13.65 3.52
C PHE A 47 1.91 -14.76 3.28
N PRO A 48 2.92 -14.99 4.14
CA PRO A 48 3.89 -16.07 3.94
C PRO A 48 3.29 -17.48 4.03
N VAL A 49 2.26 -17.68 4.87
CA VAL A 49 1.59 -18.98 5.06
C VAL A 49 0.85 -19.40 3.79
N THR A 50 0.44 -18.44 2.97
CA THR A 50 -0.23 -18.70 1.70
C THR A 50 0.62 -19.44 0.66
N PHE A 51 1.95 -19.46 0.82
CA PHE A 51 2.84 -20.07 -0.17
C PHE A 51 2.91 -21.60 -0.09
N ILE A 52 2.48 -22.19 1.03
CA ILE A 52 2.43 -23.64 1.24
C ILE A 52 1.02 -24.22 1.01
N LEU A 53 0.04 -23.34 0.74
CA LEU A 53 -1.34 -23.72 0.49
C LEU A 53 -1.61 -23.77 -1.01
N GLU A 54 -2.57 -24.60 -1.40
CA GLU A 54 -3.14 -24.57 -2.74
C GLU A 54 -3.69 -23.15 -3.03
N PRO A 55 -3.54 -22.58 -4.25
CA PRO A 55 -3.92 -21.19 -4.53
C PRO A 55 -5.35 -20.82 -4.10
N THR A 56 -6.30 -21.75 -4.29
CA THR A 56 -7.70 -21.59 -3.86
C THR A 56 -7.80 -21.39 -2.34
N THR A 57 -7.12 -22.26 -1.58
CA THR A 57 -7.08 -22.23 -0.12
C THR A 57 -6.31 -21.01 0.42
N ALA A 58 -5.24 -20.60 -0.27
CA ALA A 58 -4.48 -19.39 0.03
C ALA A 58 -5.31 -18.11 -0.12
N VAL A 59 -6.08 -18.00 -1.22
CA VAL A 59 -6.98 -16.88 -1.45
C VAL A 59 -8.11 -16.88 -0.42
N ALA A 60 -8.70 -18.05 -0.12
CA ALA A 60 -9.71 -18.20 0.92
C ALA A 60 -9.21 -17.75 2.30
N LEU A 61 -7.98 -18.13 2.68
CA LEU A 61 -7.32 -17.67 3.91
C LEU A 61 -7.21 -16.15 3.96
N LEU A 62 -6.64 -15.51 2.94
CA LEU A 62 -6.44 -14.06 2.93
C LEU A 62 -7.75 -13.27 2.88
N LEU A 63 -8.76 -13.80 2.19
CA LEU A 63 -10.11 -13.23 2.20
C LEU A 63 -10.74 -13.36 3.58
N GLY A 64 -10.52 -14.48 4.28
CA GLY A 64 -10.85 -14.64 5.69
C GLY A 64 -10.22 -13.55 6.54
N VAL A 65 -8.91 -13.31 6.41
CA VAL A 65 -8.20 -12.26 7.16
C VAL A 65 -8.78 -10.87 6.89
N PHE A 66 -9.08 -10.58 5.63
CA PHE A 66 -9.71 -9.33 5.25
C PHE A 66 -11.09 -9.17 5.90
N ALA A 67 -11.97 -10.16 5.75
CA ALA A 67 -13.33 -10.12 6.30
C ALA A 67 -13.34 -10.06 7.85
N GLY A 68 -12.52 -10.90 8.48
CA GLY A 68 -12.37 -10.93 9.93
C GLY A 68 -11.79 -9.63 10.49
N GLY A 69 -10.77 -9.06 9.84
CA GLY A 69 -10.14 -7.83 10.33
C GLY A 69 -10.97 -6.58 10.11
N MET A 70 -11.79 -6.52 9.06
CA MET A 70 -12.77 -5.44 8.90
C MET A 70 -13.82 -5.47 10.02
N THR A 71 -14.20 -6.68 10.48
CA THR A 71 -15.12 -6.87 11.61
C THR A 71 -14.44 -6.61 12.96
N GLY A 72 -13.16 -6.98 13.11
CA GLY A 72 -12.40 -6.82 14.35
C GLY A 72 -12.27 -5.38 14.82
N GLY A 73 -12.21 -4.41 13.89
CA GLY A 73 -12.16 -2.99 14.24
C GLY A 73 -13.35 -2.52 15.10
N SER A 74 -14.52 -3.15 14.92
CA SER A 74 -15.74 -2.86 15.68
C SER A 74 -15.65 -3.30 17.14
N PHE A 75 -14.87 -4.34 17.45
CA PHE A 75 -14.73 -4.82 18.83
C PHE A 75 -13.97 -3.81 19.69
N ALA A 76 -12.88 -3.25 19.17
CA ALA A 76 -12.15 -2.18 19.84
C ALA A 76 -13.03 -0.93 20.01
N ALA A 77 -13.79 -0.57 18.97
CA ALA A 77 -14.73 0.54 18.99
C ALA A 77 -15.83 0.37 20.07
N ILE A 78 -16.41 -0.83 20.18
CA ILE A 78 -17.52 -1.12 21.10
C ILE A 78 -17.05 -1.24 22.54
N LEU A 79 -15.91 -1.91 22.78
CA LEU A 79 -15.51 -2.28 24.14
C LEU A 79 -14.72 -1.18 24.84
N ILE A 80 -13.90 -0.45 24.10
CA ILE A 80 -12.93 0.50 24.69
C ILE A 80 -12.98 1.88 24.05
N ASN A 81 -14.01 2.17 23.26
CA ASN A 81 -14.23 3.45 22.56
C ASN A 81 -13.09 3.90 21.63
N ILE A 82 -12.14 3.01 21.33
CA ILE A 82 -11.00 3.29 20.47
C ILE A 82 -11.14 2.44 19.21
N PRO A 83 -11.51 3.01 18.06
CA PRO A 83 -11.77 2.22 16.86
C PRO A 83 -10.46 1.65 16.28
N GLY A 84 -10.47 0.35 15.98
CA GLY A 84 -9.30 -0.34 15.40
C GLY A 84 -9.03 0.01 13.94
N SER A 85 -10.02 0.57 13.25
CA SER A 85 -9.93 1.07 11.88
C SER A 85 -10.77 2.34 11.72
N PRO A 86 -10.45 3.22 10.74
CA PRO A 86 -11.25 4.40 10.48
C PRO A 86 -12.73 4.12 10.20
N SER A 87 -13.04 3.00 9.54
CA SER A 87 -14.41 2.58 9.25
C SER A 87 -15.19 2.17 10.50
N ALA A 88 -14.52 1.82 11.59
CA ALA A 88 -15.14 1.45 12.86
C ALA A 88 -15.44 2.66 13.77
N SER A 89 -15.10 3.88 13.35
CA SER A 89 -15.39 5.10 14.11
C SER A 89 -16.89 5.35 14.32
N ALA A 90 -17.74 5.12 13.30
CA ALA A 90 -19.19 5.23 13.47
C ALA A 90 -19.73 4.22 14.51
N THR A 91 -19.07 3.07 14.62
CA THR A 91 -19.44 2.02 15.59
C THR A 91 -19.22 2.45 17.04
N THR A 92 -18.30 3.40 17.32
CA THR A 92 -18.07 3.88 18.68
C THR A 92 -19.28 4.63 19.24
N MET A 93 -19.97 5.39 18.39
CA MET A 93 -21.06 6.30 18.76
C MET A 93 -22.24 5.58 19.43
N ASP A 94 -22.58 4.39 18.94
CA ASP A 94 -23.65 3.57 19.51
C ASP A 94 -23.08 2.43 20.37
N GLY A 95 -21.94 1.87 19.95
CA GLY A 95 -21.35 0.68 20.54
C GLY A 95 -20.83 0.88 21.96
N PHE A 96 -20.04 1.93 22.19
CA PHE A 96 -19.43 2.15 23.50
C PHE A 96 -20.44 2.60 24.57
N PRO A 97 -21.42 3.48 24.28
CA PRO A 97 -22.47 3.80 25.25
C PRO A 97 -23.30 2.57 25.67
N LEU A 98 -23.51 1.60 24.78
CA LEU A 98 -24.15 0.32 25.14
C LEU A 98 -23.24 -0.50 26.07
N THR A 99 -21.93 -0.52 25.83
CA THR A 99 -20.95 -1.14 26.72
C THR A 99 -20.97 -0.50 28.12
N GLN A 100 -21.02 0.83 28.20
CA GLN A 100 -21.12 1.55 29.49
C GLN A 100 -22.40 1.22 30.27
N LYS A 101 -23.49 0.85 29.58
CA LYS A 101 -24.75 0.36 30.17
C LYS A 101 -24.72 -1.13 30.54
N GLY A 102 -23.60 -1.82 30.34
CA GLY A 102 -23.46 -3.25 30.58
C GLY A 102 -24.01 -4.15 29.46
N GLU A 103 -24.32 -3.59 28.29
CA GLU A 103 -24.89 -4.30 27.14
C GLU A 103 -23.85 -4.62 26.04
N ALA A 104 -22.57 -4.73 26.41
CA ALA A 104 -21.46 -4.97 25.48
C ALA A 104 -21.71 -6.17 24.54
N GLY A 105 -22.23 -7.27 25.08
CA GLY A 105 -22.56 -8.47 24.29
C GLY A 105 -23.62 -8.19 23.21
N ARG A 106 -24.67 -7.44 23.54
CA ARG A 106 -25.74 -7.07 22.59
C ARG A 106 -25.21 -6.14 21.50
N ALA A 107 -24.36 -5.18 21.86
CA ALA A 107 -23.73 -4.26 20.92
C ALA A 107 -22.81 -4.98 19.91
N LEU A 108 -21.96 -5.89 20.39
CA LEU A 108 -21.11 -6.74 19.54
C LEU A 108 -21.97 -7.60 18.60
N GLY A 109 -23.04 -8.21 19.13
CA GLY A 109 -23.99 -9.00 18.35
C GLY A 109 -24.64 -8.24 17.20
N VAL A 110 -25.15 -7.05 17.49
CA VAL A 110 -25.75 -6.17 16.47
C VAL A 110 -24.71 -5.78 15.40
N SER A 111 -23.48 -5.46 15.80
CA SER A 111 -22.41 -5.10 14.87
C SER A 111 -22.02 -6.26 13.93
N ILE A 112 -21.90 -7.48 14.46
CA ILE A 112 -21.57 -8.68 13.68
C ILE A 112 -22.67 -9.00 12.68
N VAL A 113 -23.94 -9.04 13.12
CA VAL A 113 -25.07 -9.35 12.24
C VAL A 113 -25.24 -8.31 11.13
N SER A 114 -25.04 -7.02 11.46
CA SER A 114 -25.11 -5.92 10.49
C SER A 114 -23.96 -5.98 9.46
N SER A 115 -22.73 -6.29 9.91
CA SER A 115 -21.56 -6.43 9.03
C SER A 115 -21.67 -7.64 8.11
N PHE A 116 -22.19 -8.77 8.63
CA PHE A 116 -22.41 -9.98 7.86
C PHE A 116 -23.43 -9.77 6.73
N THR A 117 -24.58 -9.18 7.06
CA THR A 117 -25.66 -8.91 6.09
C THR A 117 -25.24 -7.90 5.03
N GLY A 118 -24.53 -6.82 5.41
CA GLY A 118 -24.00 -5.85 4.45
C GLY A 118 -22.88 -6.40 3.59
N GLY A 119 -21.98 -7.21 4.16
CA GLY A 119 -20.94 -7.90 3.41
C GLY A 119 -21.52 -8.87 2.36
N LEU A 120 -22.56 -9.62 2.73
CA LEU A 120 -23.25 -10.53 1.84
C LEU A 120 -23.98 -9.79 0.70
N PHE A 121 -24.67 -8.69 1.02
CA PHE A 121 -25.30 -7.83 0.01
C PHE A 121 -24.26 -7.25 -0.97
N SER A 122 -23.14 -6.72 -0.45
CA SER A 122 -22.05 -6.17 -1.25
C SER A 122 -21.41 -7.22 -2.16
N PHE A 123 -21.27 -8.46 -1.68
CA PHE A 123 -20.78 -9.57 -2.47
C PHE A 123 -21.70 -9.88 -3.67
N PHE A 124 -23.01 -9.95 -3.48
CA PHE A 124 -23.94 -10.14 -4.59
C PHE A 124 -23.92 -8.99 -5.59
N CYS A 125 -23.84 -7.75 -5.09
CA CYS A 125 -23.67 -6.58 -5.96
C CYS A 125 -22.37 -6.67 -6.76
N LEU A 126 -21.25 -7.05 -6.15
CA LEU A 126 -19.97 -7.24 -6.85
C LEU A 126 -20.10 -8.30 -7.95
N LEU A 127 -20.70 -9.45 -7.65
CA LEU A 127 -20.90 -10.53 -8.62
C LEU A 127 -21.75 -10.10 -9.81
N LEU A 128 -22.81 -9.31 -9.56
CA LEU A 128 -23.79 -8.94 -10.58
C LEU A 128 -23.45 -7.65 -11.32
N ILE A 129 -22.68 -6.73 -10.72
CA ILE A 129 -22.42 -5.38 -11.27
C ILE A 129 -21.00 -5.28 -11.84
N ALA A 130 -20.00 -5.95 -11.26
CA ALA A 130 -18.60 -5.77 -11.67
C ALA A 130 -18.31 -6.14 -13.15
N PRO A 131 -18.86 -7.22 -13.72
CA PRO A 131 -18.64 -7.54 -15.14
C PRO A 131 -19.18 -6.47 -16.09
N GLN A 132 -20.32 -5.87 -15.76
CA GLN A 132 -20.99 -4.83 -16.53
C GLN A 132 -20.24 -3.51 -16.38
N LEU A 133 -19.85 -3.17 -15.15
CA LEU A 133 -19.08 -1.98 -14.86
C LEU A 133 -17.71 -2.00 -15.55
N THR A 134 -17.09 -3.17 -15.69
CA THR A 134 -15.81 -3.32 -16.42
C THR A 134 -15.94 -2.96 -17.90
N LYS A 135 -17.07 -3.30 -18.55
CA LYS A 135 -17.31 -2.95 -19.96
C LYS A 135 -17.46 -1.43 -20.14
N VAL A 136 -18.13 -0.78 -19.19
CA VAL A 136 -18.34 0.67 -19.19
C VAL A 136 -17.06 1.43 -18.82
N ALA A 137 -16.31 0.94 -17.82
CA ALA A 137 -15.07 1.56 -17.36
C ALA A 137 -13.97 1.62 -18.44
N LEU A 138 -13.95 0.66 -19.36
CA LEU A 138 -13.02 0.65 -20.51
C LEU A 138 -13.30 1.77 -21.53
N GLN A 139 -14.47 2.39 -21.47
CA GLN A 139 -14.87 3.49 -22.36
C GLN A 139 -14.62 4.87 -21.73
N PHE A 140 -14.28 4.95 -20.45
CA PHE A 140 -14.10 6.21 -19.73
C PHE A 140 -12.89 7.00 -20.22
N ARG A 141 -13.12 8.29 -20.46
CA ARG A 141 -12.11 9.29 -20.82
C ARG A 141 -11.90 10.24 -19.63
N ALA A 142 -10.97 11.17 -19.75
CA ALA A 142 -10.61 12.09 -18.66
C ALA A 142 -11.81 12.89 -18.10
N ALA A 143 -12.75 13.30 -18.96
CA ALA A 143 -13.97 14.00 -18.54
C ALA A 143 -14.92 13.10 -17.74
N ASP A 144 -15.09 11.84 -18.15
CA ASP A 144 -15.96 10.87 -17.47
C ASP A 144 -15.40 10.49 -16.09
N LEU A 145 -14.07 10.34 -15.99
CA LEU A 145 -13.37 10.10 -14.73
C LEU A 145 -13.49 11.29 -13.78
N PHE A 146 -13.40 12.52 -14.29
CA PHE A 146 -13.64 13.72 -13.50
C PHE A 146 -15.09 13.76 -12.98
N GLY A 147 -16.07 13.56 -13.87
CA GLY A 147 -17.49 13.55 -13.51
C GLY A 147 -17.83 12.47 -12.48
N LEU A 148 -17.26 11.27 -12.62
CA LEU A 148 -17.46 10.17 -11.69
C LEU A 148 -16.87 10.47 -10.29
N VAL A 149 -15.64 11.01 -10.24
CA VAL A 149 -14.99 11.38 -8.97
C VAL A 149 -15.75 12.54 -8.31
N PHE A 150 -16.16 13.55 -9.08
CA PHE A 150 -16.94 14.69 -8.60
C PHE A 150 -18.32 14.27 -8.07
N PHE A 151 -19.03 13.40 -8.79
CA PHE A 151 -20.30 12.82 -8.36
C PHE A 151 -20.14 12.00 -7.07
N GLY A 152 -19.12 11.14 -7.01
CA GLY A 152 -18.81 10.34 -5.82
C GLY A 152 -18.58 11.20 -4.58
N MET A 153 -17.82 12.29 -4.71
CA MET A 153 -17.59 13.24 -3.62
C MET A 153 -18.88 13.96 -3.21
N SER A 154 -19.69 14.40 -4.17
CA SER A 154 -20.96 15.11 -3.91
C SER A 154 -21.96 14.25 -3.15
N VAL A 155 -22.05 12.96 -3.48
CA VAL A 155 -22.87 11.99 -2.76
C VAL A 155 -22.37 11.82 -1.32
N ILE A 156 -21.07 11.61 -1.12
CA ILE A 156 -20.47 11.46 0.22
C ILE A 156 -20.75 12.70 1.08
N SER A 157 -20.65 13.90 0.50
CA SER A 157 -21.01 15.15 1.18
C SER A 157 -22.45 15.17 1.65
N ALA A 158 -23.39 14.74 0.79
CA ALA A 158 -24.82 14.83 1.08
C ALA A 158 -25.24 13.87 2.19
N PHE A 159 -24.62 12.69 2.28
CA PHE A 159 -25.01 11.64 3.22
C PHE A 159 -24.26 11.68 4.56
N ALA A 160 -23.02 12.20 4.61
CA ALA A 160 -22.17 12.11 5.81
C ALA A 160 -22.48 13.14 6.91
N ALA A 161 -23.33 14.16 6.65
CA ALA A 161 -23.60 15.24 7.61
C ALA A 161 -25.09 15.50 7.80
N LYS A 162 -25.50 15.81 9.05
CA LYS A 162 -26.89 16.21 9.41
C LYS A 162 -27.39 17.48 8.69
N SER A 163 -26.50 18.21 8.04
CA SER A 163 -26.78 19.41 7.25
C SER A 163 -25.97 19.31 5.96
N LEU A 164 -26.64 19.40 4.81
CA LEU A 164 -26.03 19.33 3.48
C LEU A 164 -24.87 20.33 3.36
N VAL A 165 -25.06 21.53 3.92
CA VAL A 165 -24.05 22.59 3.96
C VAL A 165 -22.83 22.15 4.74
N LYS A 166 -22.99 21.54 5.92
CA LYS A 166 -21.85 21.04 6.72
C LYS A 166 -21.13 19.87 6.04
N GLY A 167 -21.85 19.02 5.31
CA GLY A 167 -21.27 17.88 4.60
C GLY A 167 -20.49 18.29 3.35
N LEU A 168 -21.03 19.23 2.58
CA LEU A 168 -20.32 19.87 1.47
C LEU A 168 -19.11 20.65 1.98
N LEU A 169 -19.25 21.40 3.07
CA LEU A 169 -18.12 22.07 3.73
C LEU A 169 -17.09 21.07 4.20
N SER A 170 -17.46 19.95 4.83
CA SER A 170 -16.53 18.92 5.28
C SER A 170 -15.84 18.20 4.12
N THR A 171 -16.52 18.01 2.99
CA THR A 171 -15.93 17.39 1.79
C THR A 171 -15.01 18.36 1.08
N PHE A 172 -15.39 19.63 1.01
CA PHE A 172 -14.54 20.70 0.52
C PHE A 172 -13.32 20.86 1.43
N LEU A 173 -13.49 20.79 2.75
CA LEU A 173 -12.41 20.81 3.73
C LEU A 173 -11.53 19.57 3.58
N GLY A 174 -12.11 18.39 3.40
CA GLY A 174 -11.41 17.15 3.14
C GLY A 174 -10.64 17.16 1.81
N LEU A 175 -11.24 17.73 0.77
CA LEU A 175 -10.60 18.00 -0.52
C LEU A 175 -9.49 19.02 -0.36
N MET A 176 -9.70 20.09 0.39
CA MET A 176 -8.65 21.03 0.74
C MET A 176 -7.53 20.28 1.45
N ILE A 177 -7.81 19.46 2.47
CA ILE A 177 -6.85 18.65 3.23
C ILE A 177 -6.14 17.58 2.39
N VAL A 178 -6.80 16.95 1.41
CA VAL A 178 -6.17 15.93 0.56
C VAL A 178 -5.44 16.56 -0.63
N THR A 179 -5.87 17.76 -1.04
CA THR A 179 -5.13 18.60 -1.99
C THR A 179 -4.00 19.33 -1.30
N VAL A 180 -4.03 19.50 0.03
CA VAL A 180 -2.88 19.91 0.83
C VAL A 180 -1.76 18.93 0.49
N GLY A 181 -0.72 19.49 -0.06
CA GLY A 181 0.35 18.71 -0.65
C GLY A 181 0.36 18.89 -2.15
N MET A 182 0.31 17.80 -2.90
CA MET A 182 0.82 17.81 -4.27
C MET A 182 -0.08 17.14 -5.27
N ASP A 183 -0.34 17.89 -6.35
CA ASP A 183 -1.06 17.37 -7.51
C ASP A 183 -0.29 16.27 -8.28
N PRO A 184 -0.84 15.04 -8.39
CA PRO A 184 -0.16 13.90 -9.01
C PRO A 184 -0.15 13.89 -10.56
N LEU A 185 -0.88 14.81 -11.21
CA LEU A 185 -0.99 14.94 -12.65
C LEU A 185 -0.11 16.05 -13.22
N VAL A 186 0.01 17.20 -12.57
CA VAL A 186 0.76 18.38 -13.05
C VAL A 186 1.83 18.83 -12.06
N GLY A 187 1.79 18.40 -10.81
CA GLY A 187 2.83 18.75 -9.85
C GLY A 187 2.86 20.26 -9.56
N THR A 188 1.76 20.88 -9.12
CA THR A 188 1.69 22.27 -8.50
C THR A 188 1.30 22.31 -6.99
N ALA A 189 2.06 22.99 -6.11
CA ALA A 189 1.90 22.91 -4.64
C ALA A 189 0.58 23.53 -4.19
N ARG A 190 -0.10 22.93 -3.23
CA ARG A 190 -1.42 23.39 -2.81
C ARG A 190 -1.51 23.41 -1.29
N PHE A 191 -1.92 24.56 -0.72
CA PHE A 191 -2.39 24.73 0.66
C PHE A 191 -1.46 24.30 1.78
N THR A 192 -0.15 24.46 1.61
CA THR A 192 0.81 24.01 2.61
C THR A 192 1.33 25.13 3.50
N PHE A 193 0.96 26.39 3.24
CA PHE A 193 1.23 27.58 4.09
C PHE A 193 2.71 27.81 4.44
N GLY A 194 3.61 27.36 3.56
CA GLY A 194 5.05 27.37 3.82
C GLY A 194 5.52 26.23 4.73
N ASP A 195 4.60 25.45 5.29
CA ASP A 195 4.91 24.28 6.08
C ASP A 195 5.25 23.09 5.18
N VAL A 196 6.53 22.82 5.16
CA VAL A 196 7.14 21.77 4.37
C VAL A 196 6.58 20.42 4.83
N ASN A 197 6.14 20.32 6.08
CA ASN A 197 5.65 19.12 6.70
C ASN A 197 4.33 18.69 6.03
N MET A 198 3.52 19.59 5.47
CA MET A 198 2.20 19.31 4.87
C MET A 198 2.20 18.74 3.45
N LEU A 199 3.36 18.51 2.87
CA LEU A 199 3.56 18.49 1.43
C LEU A 199 3.19 17.19 0.65
N ALA A 200 3.04 16.07 1.30
CA ALA A 200 2.48 14.81 0.83
C ALA A 200 1.07 14.58 1.33
N GLY A 201 0.50 15.63 1.92
CA GLY A 201 -0.79 15.59 2.51
C GLY A 201 -0.85 14.76 3.78
N ILE A 202 -2.05 14.72 4.32
CA ILE A 202 -2.30 14.11 5.60
C ILE A 202 -2.56 12.61 5.39
N HIS A 203 -1.83 11.73 6.10
CA HIS A 203 -1.98 10.27 5.96
C HIS A 203 -3.31 9.77 6.43
N PHE A 204 -4.15 9.44 5.46
CA PHE A 204 -5.54 9.09 5.65
C PHE A 204 -5.77 8.12 6.83
N ILE A 205 -5.10 6.96 6.87
CA ILE A 205 -5.36 5.95 7.91
C ILE A 205 -4.87 6.39 9.30
N PRO A 206 -3.60 6.81 9.50
CA PRO A 206 -3.15 7.35 10.79
C PRO A 206 -3.88 8.61 11.25
N ALA A 207 -4.18 9.53 10.33
CA ALA A 207 -4.89 10.77 10.65
C ALA A 207 -6.29 10.46 11.19
N LEU A 208 -7.00 9.50 10.60
CA LEU A 208 -8.29 9.07 11.10
C LEU A 208 -8.16 8.33 12.44
N VAL A 209 -7.21 7.40 12.59
CA VAL A 209 -6.99 6.71 13.88
C VAL A 209 -6.65 7.71 14.99
N GLY A 210 -5.80 8.70 14.72
CA GLY A 210 -5.46 9.76 15.67
C GLY A 210 -6.63 10.69 15.99
N LEU A 211 -7.39 11.10 14.96
CA LEU A 211 -8.57 11.96 15.11
C LEU A 211 -9.64 11.31 16.00
N PHE A 212 -9.72 9.98 16.03
CA PHE A 212 -10.68 9.26 16.86
C PHE A 212 -10.11 8.75 18.20
N ALA A 213 -8.84 8.33 18.25
CA ALA A 213 -8.27 7.73 19.47
C ALA A 213 -7.73 8.76 20.47
N ILE A 214 -7.14 9.87 20.01
CA ILE A 214 -6.51 10.86 20.91
C ILE A 214 -7.54 11.59 21.77
N PRO A 215 -8.66 12.12 21.23
CA PRO A 215 -9.67 12.78 22.06
C PRO A 215 -10.18 11.85 23.16
N GLU A 216 -10.33 10.58 22.85
CA GLU A 216 -10.84 9.57 23.76
C GLU A 216 -9.86 9.25 24.90
N ILE A 217 -8.58 9.07 24.58
CA ILE A 217 -7.54 8.84 25.59
C ILE A 217 -7.44 10.05 26.53
N VAL A 218 -7.49 11.27 25.98
CA VAL A 218 -7.43 12.51 26.76
C VAL A 218 -8.66 12.66 27.67
N ALA A 219 -9.87 12.40 27.15
CA ALA A 219 -11.09 12.44 27.94
C ALA A 219 -11.07 11.44 29.10
N ASN A 220 -10.66 10.19 28.83
CA ASN A 220 -10.58 9.14 29.86
C ASN A 220 -9.52 9.43 30.93
N LEU A 221 -8.38 10.04 30.56
CA LEU A 221 -7.35 10.46 31.51
C LEU A 221 -7.79 11.67 32.35
N ALA A 222 -8.48 12.64 31.74
CA ALA A 222 -8.94 13.85 32.41
C ALA A 222 -10.02 13.56 33.47
N GLU A 223 -10.87 12.57 33.24
CA GLU A 223 -11.93 12.18 34.17
C GLU A 223 -11.44 11.30 35.33
N GLY A 224 -10.16 10.88 35.35
CA GLY A 224 -9.60 9.99 36.37
C GLY A 224 -10.24 8.59 36.43
N ASN A 225 -11.20 8.33 35.55
CA ASN A 225 -11.91 7.06 35.43
C ASN A 225 -11.13 6.15 34.47
N ILE A 226 -10.05 5.53 34.96
CA ILE A 226 -9.72 4.19 34.45
C ILE A 226 -10.76 3.24 35.05
N ARG A 227 -12.04 3.42 34.68
CA ARG A 227 -13.05 2.40 34.90
C ARG A 227 -12.70 1.32 33.92
N SER A 228 -12.01 0.29 34.38
CA SER A 228 -12.17 -1.02 33.77
C SER A 228 -13.66 -1.31 33.87
N VAL A 229 -14.42 -1.01 32.82
CA VAL A 229 -15.79 -1.49 32.70
C VAL A 229 -15.60 -2.98 32.59
N ALA A 230 -15.63 -3.69 33.73
CA ALA A 230 -15.78 -5.12 33.77
C ALA A 230 -17.15 -5.39 33.12
N SER A 231 -17.17 -5.44 31.79
CA SER A 231 -18.39 -5.60 31.03
C SER A 231 -18.87 -7.01 31.35
N ARG A 232 -19.99 -7.11 32.07
CA ARG A 232 -20.69 -8.39 32.14
C ARG A 232 -20.98 -8.79 30.69
N PHE A 233 -20.40 -9.89 30.23
CA PHE A 233 -20.73 -10.47 28.94
C PHE A 233 -22.16 -10.99 29.02
N GLY A 234 -23.12 -10.13 28.69
CA GLY A 234 -24.51 -10.51 28.48
C GLY A 234 -24.68 -11.34 27.20
N ARG A 235 -25.92 -11.45 26.73
CA ARG A 235 -26.24 -12.19 25.50
C ARG A 235 -25.55 -11.58 24.27
N VAL A 236 -24.68 -12.36 23.61
CA VAL A 236 -23.91 -11.94 22.43
C VAL A 236 -24.76 -11.95 21.15
N PHE A 237 -25.78 -12.80 21.04
CA PHE A 237 -26.68 -12.78 19.88
C PHE A 237 -27.86 -11.84 20.11
N PRO A 238 -28.13 -10.87 19.21
CA PRO A 238 -29.24 -9.94 19.34
C PRO A 238 -30.57 -10.70 19.39
N SER A 239 -31.53 -10.18 20.16
CA SER A 239 -32.86 -10.80 20.24
C SER A 239 -33.62 -10.65 18.91
N TRP A 240 -34.64 -11.48 18.69
CA TRP A 240 -35.52 -11.32 17.53
C TRP A 240 -36.18 -9.94 17.46
N ALA A 241 -36.44 -9.32 18.62
CA ALA A 241 -36.93 -7.94 18.69
C ALA A 241 -35.86 -6.94 18.22
N ASP A 242 -34.58 -7.16 18.53
CA ASP A 242 -33.47 -6.34 18.05
C ASP A 242 -33.28 -6.49 16.53
N ILE A 243 -33.32 -7.72 16.02
CA ILE A 243 -33.21 -7.99 14.58
C ILE A 243 -34.33 -7.27 13.80
N LYS A 244 -35.58 -7.32 14.30
CA LYS A 244 -36.70 -6.59 13.69
C LYS A 244 -36.52 -5.08 13.72
N LYS A 245 -35.84 -4.54 14.74
CA LYS A 245 -35.55 -3.10 14.87
C LYS A 245 -34.40 -2.64 13.98
N ILE A 246 -33.36 -3.45 13.79
CA ILE A 246 -32.17 -3.07 12.99
C ILE A 246 -32.31 -3.38 11.49
N ARG A 247 -33.28 -4.19 11.07
CA ARG A 247 -33.42 -4.62 9.65
C ARG A 247 -33.42 -3.48 8.63
N LEU A 248 -34.09 -2.37 8.95
CA LEU A 248 -34.20 -1.22 8.04
C LEU A 248 -32.89 -0.40 8.01
N PRO A 249 -32.29 -0.01 9.15
CA PRO A 249 -30.95 0.57 9.18
C PRO A 249 -29.89 -0.25 8.45
N VAL A 250 -29.90 -1.58 8.64
CA VAL A 250 -28.95 -2.50 8.01
C VAL A 250 -29.13 -2.53 6.50
N ALA A 251 -30.36 -2.61 6.00
CA ALA A 251 -30.64 -2.60 4.56
C ALA A 251 -30.15 -1.29 3.91
N ILE A 252 -30.44 -0.15 4.54
CA ILE A 252 -29.99 1.18 4.08
C ILE A 252 -28.46 1.25 4.11
N GLY A 253 -27.82 0.88 5.22
CA GLY A 253 -26.37 0.93 5.37
C GLY A 253 -25.61 0.03 4.39
N SER A 254 -26.18 -1.15 4.08
CA SER A 254 -25.63 -2.09 3.10
C SER A 254 -25.64 -1.50 1.69
N MET A 255 -26.76 -0.90 1.29
CA MET A 255 -26.92 -0.27 -0.02
C MET A 255 -25.97 0.93 -0.20
N VAL A 256 -25.93 1.81 0.81
CA VAL A 256 -25.06 3.00 0.79
C VAL A 256 -23.58 2.61 0.83
N GLY A 257 -23.19 1.66 1.68
CA GLY A 257 -21.81 1.21 1.82
C GLY A 257 -21.24 0.58 0.54
N THR A 258 -22.03 -0.27 -0.13
CA THR A 258 -21.64 -0.87 -1.41
C THR A 258 -21.49 0.18 -2.51
N PHE A 259 -22.41 1.16 -2.57
CA PHE A 259 -22.33 2.22 -3.56
C PHE A 259 -21.08 3.10 -3.38
N VAL A 260 -20.77 3.51 -2.15
CA VAL A 260 -19.61 4.36 -1.85
C VAL A 260 -18.27 3.62 -2.05
N GLY A 261 -18.21 2.32 -1.74
CA GLY A 261 -16.97 1.53 -1.83
C GLY A 261 -16.40 1.33 -3.23
N ILE A 262 -17.14 1.65 -4.29
CA ILE A 262 -16.74 1.43 -5.69
C ILE A 262 -15.89 2.61 -6.28
N LEU A 263 -15.52 3.63 -5.48
CA LEU A 263 -14.82 4.88 -5.92
C LEU A 263 -13.26 4.89 -5.62
N PRO A 264 -12.32 5.52 -6.42
CA PRO A 264 -10.81 5.37 -6.33
C PRO A 264 -9.88 6.43 -5.56
N GLY A 265 -8.68 6.05 -4.95
CA GLY A 265 -7.41 6.87 -4.66
C GLY A 265 -6.62 6.94 -3.26
N ALA A 266 -5.58 6.11 -2.90
CA ALA A 266 -4.72 6.28 -1.66
C ALA A 266 -3.25 5.66 -1.65
N GLY A 267 -2.11 6.42 -1.57
CA GLY A 267 -0.69 5.93 -1.79
C GLY A 267 0.52 6.57 -1.02
N GLY A 268 1.78 6.43 -1.52
CA GLY A 268 3.07 6.66 -0.79
C GLY A 268 3.64 8.08 -0.68
N ALA A 269 3.09 9.04 -1.42
CA ALA A 269 3.27 10.45 -1.10
C ALA A 269 2.93 10.64 0.38
N VAL A 270 1.72 10.23 0.74
CA VAL A 270 1.11 10.49 2.02
C VAL A 270 1.95 10.01 3.23
N THR A 271 2.81 8.99 3.05
CA THR A 271 3.78 8.53 4.05
C THR A 271 4.83 9.55 4.35
N TYR A 272 5.46 10.06 3.30
CA TYR A 272 6.63 10.86 3.49
C TYR A 272 6.34 12.19 4.11
N THR A 273 5.18 12.80 3.84
CA THR A 273 4.86 13.97 4.65
C THR A 273 4.16 13.74 5.93
N PHE A 274 3.52 12.60 6.18
CA PHE A 274 3.23 12.32 7.57
C PHE A 274 4.49 12.34 8.42
N VAL A 275 5.56 11.66 7.95
CA VAL A 275 6.84 11.63 8.67
C VAL A 275 7.51 12.97 8.66
N LYS A 276 7.44 13.69 7.55
CA LYS A 276 7.91 15.05 7.55
C LYS A 276 7.19 15.86 8.63
N ASN A 277 5.85 15.95 8.57
CA ASN A 277 4.89 16.59 9.51
C ASN A 277 5.10 16.33 10.99
N SER A 278 5.76 15.25 11.33
CA SER A 278 5.77 14.79 12.71
C SER A 278 6.82 15.53 13.54
N LYS A 279 6.66 15.46 14.87
CA LYS A 279 7.60 16.06 15.82
C LYS A 279 8.99 15.43 15.66
N PRO A 280 10.08 16.21 15.63
CA PRO A 280 11.44 15.71 15.50
C PRO A 280 11.97 15.10 16.81
N ASP A 281 11.18 14.24 17.45
CA ASP A 281 11.51 13.57 18.72
C ASP A 281 12.05 12.14 18.53
N GLY A 282 12.04 11.65 17.28
CA GLY A 282 12.51 10.32 16.88
C GLY A 282 11.52 9.19 17.09
N TYR A 283 10.28 9.46 17.54
CA TYR A 283 9.23 8.44 17.66
C TYR A 283 8.49 8.20 16.35
N THR A 284 8.56 9.13 15.41
CA THR A 284 8.05 8.94 14.05
C THR A 284 9.19 8.65 13.09
N VAL A 285 9.21 7.43 12.53
CA VAL A 285 10.24 6.96 11.61
C VAL A 285 9.60 6.43 10.34
N ALA A 286 10.01 6.95 9.18
CA ALA A 286 9.65 6.40 7.87
C ALA A 286 10.51 5.19 7.54
N TRP A 287 9.85 4.10 7.16
CA TRP A 287 10.49 3.09 6.31
C TRP A 287 10.59 3.63 4.89
N ASN A 288 11.76 4.16 4.55
CA ASN A 288 12.02 4.85 3.32
C ASN A 288 12.52 3.91 2.22
N SER A 289 12.39 4.33 0.97
CA SER A 289 12.94 3.67 -0.21
C SER A 289 13.18 4.68 -1.31
N THR A 290 13.73 4.22 -2.44
CA THR A 290 13.93 5.05 -3.64
C THR A 290 12.66 5.80 -4.09
N SER A 291 11.46 5.37 -3.66
CA SER A 291 10.22 6.11 -3.90
C SER A 291 10.21 7.54 -3.34
N ILE A 292 11.05 7.89 -2.36
CA ILE A 292 11.18 9.29 -1.93
C ILE A 292 11.63 10.17 -3.09
N LEU A 293 12.67 9.73 -3.82
CA LEU A 293 13.24 10.45 -4.95
C LEU A 293 12.25 10.52 -6.12
N THR A 294 11.47 9.47 -6.34
CA THR A 294 10.49 9.49 -7.43
C THR A 294 9.30 10.37 -7.09
N THR A 295 8.82 10.32 -5.84
CA THR A 295 7.69 11.11 -5.37
C THR A 295 8.02 12.61 -5.41
N THR A 296 9.23 13.00 -5.01
CA THR A 296 9.70 14.39 -5.05
C THR A 296 9.83 14.90 -6.47
N ASN A 297 10.47 14.13 -7.34
CA ASN A 297 10.75 14.56 -8.72
C ASN A 297 9.52 14.50 -9.65
N ILE A 298 8.52 13.65 -9.39
CA ILE A 298 7.31 13.54 -10.23
C ILE A 298 6.36 14.71 -10.09
N GLY A 299 6.40 15.43 -8.98
CA GLY A 299 5.24 16.24 -8.66
C GLY A 299 4.29 15.60 -7.68
N ASN A 300 4.73 14.75 -6.73
CA ASN A 300 3.84 14.26 -5.67
C ASN A 300 4.05 14.82 -4.25
N VAL A 301 5.13 15.59 -3.96
CA VAL A 301 5.41 16.34 -2.70
C VAL A 301 6.19 17.68 -2.92
N PRO A 302 5.77 18.93 -2.55
CA PRO A 302 6.48 20.17 -2.96
C PRO A 302 7.88 20.43 -2.41
N TRP A 303 8.50 19.39 -1.87
CA TRP A 303 9.82 19.40 -1.28
C TRP A 303 10.63 18.31 -1.97
N ASP A 304 11.93 18.32 -1.73
CA ASP A 304 12.81 17.23 -2.11
C ASP A 304 13.16 16.36 -0.90
N TYR A 305 13.90 15.29 -1.17
CA TYR A 305 14.23 14.31 -0.13
C TYR A 305 14.97 14.93 1.07
N THR A 306 15.66 16.07 0.91
CA THR A 306 16.40 16.78 1.98
C THR A 306 15.49 17.40 3.04
N ALA A 307 14.18 17.32 2.83
CA ALA A 307 13.16 17.78 3.75
C ALA A 307 12.94 16.84 4.95
N LEU A 308 13.65 15.70 4.96
CA LEU A 308 13.73 14.73 6.06
C LEU A 308 15.19 14.60 6.52
N ASP A 309 15.39 14.28 7.79
CA ASP A 309 16.67 13.79 8.27
C ASP A 309 16.76 12.29 7.96
N HIS A 310 17.81 11.88 7.26
CA HIS A 310 17.98 10.48 6.89
C HIS A 310 18.91 9.78 7.89
N ILE A 311 18.37 8.78 8.60
CA ILE A 311 19.12 8.03 9.61
C ILE A 311 20.16 7.13 8.97
N GLY A 312 19.82 6.52 7.83
CA GLY A 312 20.75 5.63 7.16
C GLY A 312 20.08 4.61 6.26
N ARG A 313 20.90 3.92 5.48
CA ARG A 313 20.49 2.76 4.70
C ARG A 313 20.42 1.55 5.63
N VAL A 314 19.47 0.66 5.38
CA VAL A 314 19.42 -0.67 6.02
C VAL A 314 19.91 -1.73 5.05
N HIS A 315 19.35 -1.71 3.85
CA HIS A 315 19.61 -2.71 2.82
C HIS A 315 19.23 -2.18 1.44
N PHE A 316 19.43 -2.97 0.40
CA PHE A 316 18.87 -2.71 -0.91
C PHE A 316 18.47 -3.93 -1.70
N GLN A 317 17.61 -3.71 -2.67
CA GLN A 317 17.14 -4.72 -3.61
C GLN A 317 17.72 -4.38 -4.98
N PRO A 318 18.55 -5.27 -5.57
CA PRO A 318 18.99 -5.09 -6.94
C PRO A 318 17.80 -4.93 -7.89
N LEU A 319 17.90 -3.98 -8.80
CA LEU A 319 16.92 -3.78 -9.88
C LEU A 319 17.37 -4.59 -11.08
N THR A 320 16.55 -5.56 -11.47
CA THR A 320 16.86 -6.58 -12.46
C THR A 320 16.03 -6.41 -13.72
N VAL A 321 16.60 -6.80 -14.87
CA VAL A 321 15.85 -7.05 -16.09
C VAL A 321 15.73 -8.55 -16.27
N ALA A 322 14.49 -9.02 -16.35
CA ALA A 322 14.18 -10.43 -16.51
C ALA A 322 13.36 -10.67 -17.77
N VAL A 323 13.65 -11.78 -18.45
CA VAL A 323 12.88 -12.32 -19.57
C VAL A 323 12.24 -13.65 -19.17
N ASN A 324 11.31 -14.13 -19.99
CA ASN A 324 10.80 -15.49 -19.84
C ASN A 324 11.95 -16.49 -20.04
N ALA A 325 12.09 -17.49 -19.16
CA ALA A 325 13.20 -18.45 -19.24
C ALA A 325 13.21 -19.28 -20.54
N LYS A 326 12.03 -19.47 -21.15
CA LYS A 326 11.85 -20.15 -22.45
C LYS A 326 12.12 -19.26 -23.66
N SER A 327 12.33 -17.96 -23.46
CA SER A 327 12.61 -17.04 -24.57
C SER A 327 13.98 -17.33 -25.19
N LYS A 328 14.17 -16.85 -26.43
CA LYS A 328 15.45 -16.93 -27.14
C LYS A 328 16.54 -16.05 -26.52
N TRP A 329 16.19 -15.08 -25.68
CA TRP A 329 17.14 -14.14 -25.09
C TRP A 329 17.81 -14.75 -23.87
N LYS A 330 19.11 -15.07 -24.01
CA LYS A 330 19.92 -15.61 -22.92
C LYS A 330 20.74 -14.52 -22.23
N THR A 331 21.06 -13.46 -22.97
CA THR A 331 21.91 -12.36 -22.54
C THR A 331 21.27 -11.00 -22.88
N VAL A 332 21.83 -9.92 -22.32
CA VAL A 332 21.48 -8.55 -22.73
C VAL A 332 21.75 -8.32 -24.22
N LYS A 333 22.85 -8.87 -24.76
CA LYS A 333 23.22 -8.72 -26.18
C LYS A 333 22.15 -9.29 -27.10
N ASP A 334 21.60 -10.47 -26.77
CA ASP A 334 20.54 -11.11 -27.56
C ASP A 334 19.27 -10.25 -27.60
N PHE A 335 18.85 -9.75 -26.44
CA PHE A 335 17.65 -8.92 -26.32
C PHE A 335 17.81 -7.59 -27.06
N VAL A 336 18.95 -6.93 -26.88
CA VAL A 336 19.24 -5.63 -27.50
C VAL A 336 19.39 -5.75 -29.01
N ALA A 337 20.00 -6.84 -29.52
CA ALA A 337 20.12 -7.07 -30.95
C ALA A 337 18.74 -7.15 -31.63
N ASP A 338 17.80 -7.89 -31.04
CA ASP A 338 16.43 -7.95 -31.56
C ASP A 338 15.68 -6.62 -31.42
N CYS A 339 15.87 -5.93 -30.29
CA CYS A 339 15.28 -4.63 -30.04
C CYS A 339 15.74 -3.58 -31.08
N LYS A 340 17.03 -3.59 -31.44
CA LYS A 340 17.59 -2.68 -32.45
C LYS A 340 17.13 -3.02 -33.87
N LYS A 341 16.96 -4.30 -34.19
CA LYS A 341 16.39 -4.74 -35.48
C LYS A 341 14.93 -4.32 -35.64
N LYS A 342 14.17 -4.30 -34.53
CA LYS A 342 12.73 -4.00 -34.51
C LYS A 342 12.42 -2.96 -33.42
N PRO A 343 12.77 -1.69 -33.66
CA PRO A 343 12.47 -0.63 -32.71
C PRO A 343 10.95 -0.53 -32.50
N ASN A 344 10.55 -0.23 -31.27
CA ASN A 344 9.16 -0.07 -30.82
C ASN A 344 8.28 -1.33 -30.95
N THR A 345 8.84 -2.53 -31.00
CA THR A 345 8.03 -3.77 -31.00
C THR A 345 8.13 -4.55 -29.69
N LEU A 346 9.33 -4.60 -29.09
CA LEU A 346 9.52 -5.32 -27.83
C LEU A 346 8.92 -4.53 -26.66
N LYS A 347 8.35 -5.23 -25.70
CA LYS A 347 7.65 -4.68 -24.54
C LYS A 347 8.39 -4.98 -23.24
N ILE A 348 8.58 -3.96 -22.41
CA ILE A 348 9.15 -4.09 -21.08
C ILE A 348 8.10 -3.71 -20.04
N GLY A 349 7.64 -4.71 -19.27
CA GLY A 349 6.66 -4.52 -18.22
C GLY A 349 7.23 -3.87 -16.95
N HIS A 350 6.46 -2.96 -16.34
CA HIS A 350 6.80 -2.35 -15.06
C HIS A 350 5.55 -2.13 -14.18
N ALA A 351 5.75 -1.78 -12.90
CA ALA A 351 4.66 -1.66 -11.93
C ALA A 351 3.83 -0.37 -12.05
N GLY A 352 4.06 0.46 -13.07
CA GLY A 352 3.43 1.78 -13.23
C GLY A 352 4.45 2.90 -13.39
N THR A 353 4.03 4.00 -14.01
CA THR A 353 4.85 5.17 -14.30
C THR A 353 5.39 5.77 -13.03
N GLY A 354 6.68 6.14 -13.03
CA GLY A 354 7.33 6.72 -11.87
C GLY A 354 7.79 5.74 -10.79
N SER A 355 7.45 4.45 -10.90
CA SER A 355 8.00 3.42 -10.02
C SER A 355 9.48 3.16 -10.30
N THR A 356 10.23 2.60 -9.34
CA THR A 356 11.62 2.18 -9.61
C THR A 356 11.73 1.12 -10.70
N THR A 357 10.71 0.30 -10.90
CA THR A 357 10.67 -0.65 -12.02
C THR A 357 10.47 0.01 -13.37
N HIS A 358 9.80 1.17 -13.40
CA HIS A 358 9.75 2.02 -14.59
C HIS A 358 11.13 2.61 -14.86
N LEU A 359 11.78 3.19 -13.84
CA LEU A 359 13.14 3.71 -13.97
C LEU A 359 14.14 2.63 -14.43
N THR A 360 14.00 1.40 -13.94
CA THR A 360 14.80 0.24 -14.37
C THR A 360 14.66 0.02 -15.88
N ALA A 361 13.44 0.05 -16.39
CA ALA A 361 13.18 -0.14 -17.81
C ALA A 361 13.73 1.02 -18.64
N VAL A 362 13.56 2.27 -18.19
CA VAL A 362 14.09 3.45 -18.88
C VAL A 362 15.61 3.45 -18.92
N ILE A 363 16.28 3.21 -17.77
CA ILE A 363 17.75 3.10 -17.69
C ILE A 363 18.25 2.03 -18.66
N PHE A 364 17.58 0.87 -18.69
CA PHE A 364 17.97 -0.21 -19.57
C PHE A 364 17.82 0.17 -21.05
N THR A 365 16.71 0.78 -21.44
CA THR A 365 16.48 1.20 -22.84
C THR A 365 17.44 2.30 -23.28
N ASP A 366 17.70 3.28 -22.40
CA ASP A 366 18.58 4.42 -22.67
C ASP A 366 20.04 3.97 -22.83
N MET A 367 20.56 3.22 -21.85
CA MET A 367 21.94 2.73 -21.86
C MET A 367 22.24 1.79 -23.03
N THR A 368 21.27 0.99 -23.46
CA THR A 368 21.47 0.01 -24.53
C THR A 368 21.11 0.53 -25.93
N GLY A 369 20.44 1.69 -26.01
CA GLY A 369 19.82 2.19 -27.24
C GLY A 369 18.65 1.33 -27.74
N CYS A 370 18.08 0.48 -26.88
CA CYS A 370 16.92 -0.35 -27.19
C CYS A 370 15.64 0.49 -27.11
N LYS A 371 14.98 0.74 -28.25
CA LYS A 371 13.68 1.41 -28.28
C LYS A 371 12.56 0.41 -28.01
N ALA A 372 12.24 0.16 -26.75
CA ALA A 372 11.15 -0.74 -26.34
C ALA A 372 9.92 0.02 -25.85
N ILE A 373 8.74 -0.60 -25.98
CA ILE A 373 7.49 -0.08 -25.41
C ILE A 373 7.48 -0.40 -23.90
N LEU A 374 7.32 0.63 -23.06
CA LEU A 374 7.20 0.46 -21.62
C LEU A 374 5.74 0.26 -21.23
N VAL A 375 5.41 -0.88 -20.61
CA VAL A 375 4.02 -1.26 -20.32
C VAL A 375 3.73 -1.18 -18.82
N PRO A 376 2.83 -0.29 -18.35
CA PRO A 376 2.42 -0.21 -16.96
C PRO A 376 1.41 -1.33 -16.62
N LEU A 377 1.80 -2.25 -15.75
CA LEU A 377 1.01 -3.43 -15.41
C LEU A 377 0.55 -3.47 -13.94
N GLY A 378 1.09 -2.60 -13.09
CA GLY A 378 0.93 -2.73 -11.64
C GLY A 378 1.73 -3.92 -11.08
N VAL A 379 1.88 -3.96 -9.75
CA VAL A 379 2.73 -4.97 -9.08
C VAL A 379 2.18 -6.39 -9.26
N LYS A 380 0.85 -6.56 -9.20
CA LYS A 380 0.19 -7.88 -9.18
C LYS A 380 0.23 -8.58 -10.55
N ARG A 381 0.12 -7.84 -11.67
CA ARG A 381 0.02 -8.42 -13.01
C ARG A 381 1.39 -8.63 -13.68
N ARG A 382 2.41 -7.84 -13.30
CA ARG A 382 3.72 -7.82 -13.99
C ARG A 382 4.34 -9.20 -14.21
N ASN A 383 4.37 -10.05 -13.17
CA ASN A 383 4.97 -11.38 -13.29
C ASN A 383 4.16 -12.30 -14.22
N ALA A 384 2.82 -12.25 -14.16
CA ALA A 384 1.95 -13.04 -15.02
C ALA A 384 2.05 -12.61 -16.50
N ALA A 385 2.21 -11.31 -16.75
CA ALA A 385 2.40 -10.77 -18.10
C ALA A 385 3.70 -11.30 -18.75
N LEU A 386 4.80 -11.39 -18.01
CA LEU A 386 6.04 -11.96 -18.54
C LEU A 386 5.95 -13.49 -18.75
N LEU A 387 5.26 -14.20 -17.84
CA LEU A 387 5.07 -15.64 -17.97
C LEU A 387 4.20 -16.02 -19.17
N SER A 388 3.17 -15.22 -19.46
CA SER A 388 2.25 -15.41 -20.59
C SER A 388 2.80 -14.92 -21.93
N GLY A 389 3.87 -14.13 -21.93
CA GLY A 389 4.42 -13.52 -23.15
C GLY A 389 3.70 -12.23 -23.58
N GLU A 390 2.85 -11.65 -22.72
CA GLU A 390 2.26 -10.33 -22.95
C GLU A 390 3.34 -9.24 -23.06
N VAL A 391 4.41 -9.39 -22.27
CA VAL A 391 5.64 -8.57 -22.35
C VAL A 391 6.86 -9.46 -22.54
N ASP A 392 7.85 -8.93 -23.26
CA ASP A 392 9.07 -9.65 -23.64
C ASP A 392 10.12 -9.66 -22.51
N ALA A 393 10.15 -8.57 -21.75
CA ALA A 393 10.97 -8.43 -20.55
C ALA A 393 10.19 -7.68 -19.45
N MET A 394 10.76 -7.65 -18.25
CA MET A 394 10.25 -6.80 -17.17
C MET A 394 11.38 -6.19 -16.33
N GLY A 395 11.15 -4.97 -15.86
CA GLY A 395 11.90 -4.39 -14.75
C GLY A 395 11.34 -4.86 -13.41
N ALA A 396 12.16 -5.45 -12.56
CA ALA A 396 11.73 -5.96 -11.26
C ALA A 396 12.82 -5.86 -10.19
N PRO A 397 12.47 -5.64 -8.91
CA PRO A 397 13.40 -5.90 -7.82
C PRO A 397 13.71 -7.40 -7.76
N LEU A 398 14.95 -7.78 -7.46
CA LEU A 398 15.38 -9.16 -7.34
C LEU A 398 14.50 -9.96 -6.36
N THR A 399 14.04 -9.31 -5.29
CA THR A 399 13.13 -9.92 -4.29
C THR A 399 11.82 -10.44 -4.87
N GLY A 400 11.34 -9.86 -5.96
CA GLY A 400 10.14 -10.31 -6.67
C GLY A 400 10.41 -11.29 -7.82
N ALA A 401 11.67 -11.42 -8.26
CA ALA A 401 12.07 -12.22 -9.41
C ALA A 401 12.84 -13.51 -9.02
N ILE A 402 13.58 -13.51 -7.92
CA ILE A 402 14.54 -14.56 -7.55
C ILE A 402 13.92 -15.95 -7.43
N ARG A 403 12.71 -16.06 -6.85
CA ARG A 403 12.02 -17.35 -6.70
C ARG A 403 11.69 -17.95 -8.07
N LEU A 404 11.21 -17.12 -8.99
CA LEU A 404 10.84 -17.53 -10.35
C LEU A 404 12.08 -17.79 -11.21
N ALA A 405 13.18 -17.08 -10.96
CA ALA A 405 14.47 -17.36 -11.59
C ALA A 405 15.03 -18.73 -11.14
N LYS A 406 15.04 -19.01 -9.84
CA LYS A 406 15.44 -20.32 -9.30
C LYS A 406 14.55 -21.47 -9.76
N ALA A 407 13.27 -21.20 -10.00
CA ALA A 407 12.33 -22.16 -10.58
C ALA A 407 12.41 -22.28 -12.11
N ASN A 408 13.43 -21.66 -12.74
CA ASN A 408 13.64 -21.65 -14.19
C ASN A 408 12.41 -21.16 -15.00
N LYS A 409 11.62 -20.25 -14.41
CA LYS A 409 10.48 -19.60 -15.06
C LYS A 409 10.88 -18.24 -15.64
N PHE A 410 11.78 -17.55 -14.95
CA PHE A 410 12.42 -16.32 -15.43
C PHE A 410 13.90 -16.54 -15.65
N ARG A 411 14.46 -15.78 -16.59
CA ARG A 411 15.90 -15.60 -16.73
C ARG A 411 16.21 -14.15 -16.44
N ILE A 412 17.01 -13.91 -15.40
CA ILE A 412 17.53 -12.57 -15.12
C ILE A 412 18.75 -12.39 -16.00
N ILE A 413 18.70 -11.43 -16.92
CA ILE A 413 19.77 -11.20 -17.89
C ILE A 413 20.76 -10.13 -17.44
N THR A 414 20.34 -9.23 -16.53
CA THR A 414 21.21 -8.24 -15.89
C THR A 414 20.57 -7.61 -14.66
N HIS A 415 21.37 -6.84 -13.92
CA HIS A 415 20.91 -5.90 -12.92
C HIS A 415 21.74 -4.61 -12.89
N ILE A 416 21.18 -3.54 -12.33
CA ILE A 416 21.70 -2.16 -12.43
C ILE A 416 22.65 -1.77 -11.29
N THR A 417 22.84 -2.63 -10.28
CA THR A 417 23.80 -2.36 -9.18
C THR A 417 25.25 -2.45 -9.64
N GLY A 418 26.15 -1.70 -9.00
CA GLY A 418 27.57 -1.63 -9.36
C GLY A 418 28.42 -2.87 -9.05
N LYS A 419 27.88 -3.83 -8.28
CA LYS A 419 28.51 -5.13 -7.99
C LYS A 419 27.50 -6.25 -8.15
N ARG A 420 27.97 -7.43 -8.55
CA ARG A 420 27.13 -8.64 -8.65
C ARG A 420 26.49 -9.00 -7.32
N ASN A 421 25.29 -9.55 -7.37
CA ASN A 421 24.60 -10.00 -6.18
C ASN A 421 24.95 -11.47 -5.86
N PRO A 422 25.35 -11.82 -4.62
CA PRO A 422 25.70 -13.20 -4.25
C PRO A 422 24.59 -14.23 -4.44
N ALA A 423 23.32 -13.81 -4.49
CA ALA A 423 22.19 -14.70 -4.71
C ALA A 423 21.97 -15.06 -6.20
N ILE A 424 22.64 -14.35 -7.11
CA ILE A 424 22.66 -14.55 -8.57
C ILE A 424 24.06 -14.25 -9.14
N PRO A 425 25.11 -14.98 -8.71
CA PRO A 425 26.51 -14.64 -9.00
C PRO A 425 26.86 -14.66 -10.49
N ASP A 426 26.11 -15.43 -11.29
CA ASP A 426 26.33 -15.57 -12.73
C ASP A 426 25.68 -14.46 -13.56
N VAL A 427 24.83 -13.63 -12.94
CA VAL A 427 24.14 -12.54 -13.64
C VAL A 427 25.07 -11.33 -13.69
N PRO A 428 25.42 -10.82 -14.88
CA PRO A 428 26.30 -9.68 -15.01
C PRO A 428 25.57 -8.36 -14.71
N THR A 429 26.31 -7.41 -14.16
CA THR A 429 25.86 -6.04 -13.94
C THR A 429 25.89 -5.24 -15.25
N MET A 430 25.10 -4.17 -15.36
CA MET A 430 25.22 -3.22 -16.47
C MET A 430 26.60 -2.54 -16.51
N LYS A 431 27.26 -2.39 -15.35
CA LYS A 431 28.61 -1.83 -15.23
C LYS A 431 29.69 -2.69 -15.88
N GLU A 432 29.62 -4.01 -15.72
CA GLU A 432 30.50 -4.96 -16.42
C GLU A 432 30.30 -4.97 -17.93
N MET A 433 29.15 -4.45 -18.41
CA MET A 433 28.85 -4.29 -19.83
C MET A 433 29.24 -2.91 -20.39
N GLY A 434 29.97 -2.10 -19.61
CA GLY A 434 30.49 -0.79 -20.04
C GLY A 434 29.55 0.39 -19.78
N HIS A 435 28.44 0.20 -19.06
CA HIS A 435 27.52 1.28 -18.70
C HIS A 435 27.81 1.77 -17.28
N ASP A 436 28.31 3.00 -17.11
CA ASP A 436 28.61 3.55 -15.77
C ASP A 436 27.34 3.95 -15.02
N ILE A 437 26.63 2.95 -14.50
CA ILE A 437 25.42 3.11 -13.70
C ILE A 437 25.49 2.23 -12.45
N ASP A 438 25.11 2.82 -11.33
CA ASP A 438 24.91 2.11 -10.07
C ASP A 438 23.62 2.63 -9.42
N PHE A 439 22.54 1.89 -9.64
CA PHE A 439 21.21 2.26 -9.18
C PHE A 439 20.46 1.05 -8.64
N ASP A 440 19.82 1.23 -7.48
CA ASP A 440 19.06 0.18 -6.82
C ASP A 440 17.85 0.70 -6.06
N HIS A 441 17.06 -0.27 -5.59
CA HIS A 441 15.91 -0.01 -4.74
C HIS A 441 16.31 -0.15 -3.26
N PHE A 442 16.80 0.95 -2.67
CA PHE A 442 17.24 0.94 -1.27
C PHE A 442 16.04 0.84 -0.33
N ARG A 443 16.30 0.36 0.89
CA ARG A 443 15.46 0.61 2.07
C ARG A 443 16.30 1.26 3.15
N GLY A 444 15.75 2.30 3.76
CA GLY A 444 16.44 3.10 4.76
C GLY A 444 15.46 3.70 5.74
N LEU A 445 15.99 4.37 6.75
CA LEU A 445 15.18 5.07 7.75
C LEU A 445 15.29 6.57 7.55
N SER A 446 14.19 7.27 7.76
CA SER A 446 14.15 8.72 7.74
C SER A 446 13.24 9.21 8.85
N VAL A 447 13.57 10.35 9.41
CA VAL A 447 12.86 10.98 10.53
C VAL A 447 12.55 12.42 10.15
N PRO A 448 11.65 13.09 10.88
CA PRO A 448 11.45 14.51 10.71
C PRO A 448 12.78 15.27 10.78
N LYS A 449 12.90 16.29 9.93
CA LYS A 449 14.08 17.15 9.89
C LYS A 449 14.29 17.86 11.23
N GLY A 450 15.54 17.95 11.69
CA GLY A 450 15.89 18.57 12.96
C GLY A 450 15.77 17.65 14.18
N THR A 451 15.62 16.33 13.97
CA THR A 451 15.65 15.37 15.08
C THR A 451 16.99 15.45 15.82
N PRO A 452 17.02 15.56 17.18
CA PRO A 452 18.25 15.73 17.94
C PRO A 452 19.32 14.69 17.62
N ALA A 453 20.58 15.12 17.58
CA ALA A 453 21.71 14.25 17.21
C ALA A 453 21.80 13.00 18.10
N ALA A 454 21.56 13.13 19.41
CA ALA A 454 21.55 12.01 20.34
C ALA A 454 20.48 10.95 20.00
N VAL A 455 19.30 11.39 19.57
CA VAL A 455 18.21 10.51 19.15
C VAL A 455 18.54 9.83 17.82
N LYS A 456 19.07 10.58 16.84
CA LYS A 456 19.54 10.01 15.57
C LYS A 456 20.63 8.96 15.80
N ALA A 457 21.60 9.23 16.68
CA ALA A 457 22.65 8.28 17.03
C ALA A 457 22.07 6.98 17.62
N LYS A 458 21.08 7.08 18.51
CA LYS A 458 20.38 5.91 19.06
C LYS A 458 19.66 5.09 17.97
N LEU A 459 19.01 5.76 17.03
CA LEU A 459 18.35 5.12 15.89
C LEU A 459 19.35 4.46 14.94
N VAL A 460 20.49 5.10 14.65
CA VAL A 460 21.59 4.51 13.85
C VAL A 460 22.13 3.24 14.50
N ALA A 461 22.36 3.27 15.81
CA ALA A 461 22.84 2.12 16.56
C ALA A 461 21.84 0.95 16.52
N ALA A 462 20.55 1.24 16.77
CA ALA A 462 19.49 0.24 16.72
C ALA A 462 19.31 -0.34 15.31
N MET A 463 19.32 0.51 14.29
CA MET A 463 19.22 0.12 12.89
C MET A 463 20.37 -0.80 12.47
N THR A 464 21.61 -0.41 12.76
CA THR A 464 22.81 -1.18 12.43
C THR A 464 22.84 -2.52 13.14
N LYS A 465 22.46 -2.56 14.43
CA LYS A 465 22.35 -3.81 15.20
C LYS A 465 21.30 -4.75 14.59
N SER A 466 20.12 -4.24 14.27
CA SER A 466 19.03 -5.02 13.67
C SER A 466 19.38 -5.53 12.28
N ALA A 467 19.98 -4.69 11.43
CA ALA A 467 20.42 -5.06 10.09
C ALA A 467 21.48 -6.17 10.11
N ASN A 468 22.35 -6.18 11.13
CA ASN A 468 23.40 -7.17 11.26
C ASN A 468 22.99 -8.44 12.00
N SER A 469 21.75 -8.52 12.50
CA SER A 469 21.24 -9.71 13.18
C SER A 469 21.25 -10.95 12.29
N ALA A 470 21.47 -12.12 12.89
CA ALA A 470 21.48 -13.40 12.16
C ALA A 470 20.16 -13.65 11.42
N ALA A 471 19.02 -13.28 12.03
CA ALA A 471 17.69 -13.40 11.43
C ALA A 471 17.57 -12.55 10.15
N PHE A 472 18.03 -11.30 10.18
CA PHE A 472 17.97 -10.42 9.02
C PHE A 472 18.91 -10.87 7.90
N LYS A 473 20.13 -11.33 8.24
CA LYS A 473 21.09 -11.94 7.30
C LYS A 473 20.53 -13.19 6.62
N LYS A 474 19.84 -14.06 7.36
CA LYS A 474 19.16 -15.22 6.79
C LYS A 474 18.07 -14.80 5.80
N LEU A 475 17.24 -13.82 6.18
CA LEU A 475 16.19 -13.29 5.31
C LEU A 475 16.74 -12.67 4.02
N ALA A 476 17.86 -11.93 4.13
CA ALA A 476 18.56 -11.32 3.00
C ALA A 476 18.99 -12.37 1.96
N LYS A 477 19.61 -13.46 2.41
CA LYS A 477 20.02 -14.58 1.55
C LYS A 477 18.83 -15.25 0.86
N THR A 478 17.72 -15.45 1.58
CA THR A 478 16.51 -16.08 1.04
C THR A 478 15.80 -15.18 0.01
N LYS A 479 15.72 -13.88 0.29
CA LYS A 479 14.97 -12.92 -0.54
C LYS A 479 15.84 -12.25 -1.60
N GLY A 480 17.16 -12.34 -1.53
CA GLY A 480 18.08 -11.74 -2.51
C GLY A 480 18.26 -10.23 -2.37
N PHE A 481 18.03 -9.66 -1.19
CA PHE A 481 18.43 -8.27 -0.91
C PHE A 481 19.80 -8.24 -0.23
N THR A 482 20.55 -7.17 -0.43
CA THR A 482 21.89 -7.01 0.17
C THR A 482 21.79 -6.13 1.40
N ILE A 483 22.29 -6.62 2.53
CA ILE A 483 22.43 -5.85 3.77
C ILE A 483 23.60 -4.89 3.60
N ASP A 484 23.34 -3.62 3.84
CA ASP A 484 24.32 -2.55 3.64
C ASP A 484 23.96 -1.38 4.57
N PRO A 485 24.12 -1.55 5.90
CA PRO A 485 23.80 -0.50 6.84
C PRO A 485 24.83 0.61 6.73
N SER A 486 24.36 1.83 6.51
CA SER A 486 25.22 3.02 6.45
C SER A 486 24.64 4.14 7.30
N GLY A 487 25.51 4.99 7.84
CA GLY A 487 25.11 6.14 8.64
C GLY A 487 24.52 7.29 7.81
N PRO A 488 24.06 8.36 8.48
CA PRO A 488 23.40 9.51 7.84
C PRO A 488 24.21 10.15 6.72
N GLU A 489 25.51 10.33 6.90
CA GLU A 489 26.37 11.05 5.96
C GLU A 489 26.51 10.29 4.63
N GLU A 490 26.93 9.03 4.68
CA GLU A 490 27.07 8.17 3.50
C GLU A 490 25.74 7.96 2.78
N PHE A 491 24.66 7.79 3.55
CA PHE A 491 23.33 7.68 2.98
C PHE A 491 22.87 8.98 2.32
N GLY A 492 23.20 10.14 2.88
CA GLY A 492 22.94 11.46 2.29
C GLY A 492 23.67 11.65 0.95
N LYS A 493 24.97 11.31 0.88
CA LYS A 493 25.75 11.32 -0.36
C LYS A 493 25.13 10.42 -1.42
N MET A 494 24.71 9.22 -1.02
CA MET A 494 24.04 8.26 -1.90
C MET A 494 22.71 8.80 -2.46
N LEU A 495 21.89 9.43 -1.61
CA LEU A 495 20.62 10.02 -2.04
C LEU A 495 20.84 11.17 -3.03
N ALA A 496 21.82 12.05 -2.78
CA ALA A 496 22.15 13.14 -3.71
C ALA A 496 22.56 12.64 -5.09
N LYS A 497 23.44 11.63 -5.15
CA LYS A 497 23.84 11.00 -6.42
C LYS A 497 22.64 10.40 -7.16
N ARG A 498 21.76 9.70 -6.43
CA ARG A 498 20.60 9.02 -7.02
C ARG A 498 19.49 9.96 -7.44
N ASP A 499 19.29 11.04 -6.70
CA ASP A 499 18.29 12.04 -7.04
C ASP A 499 18.60 12.68 -8.39
N LYS A 500 19.87 12.95 -8.69
CA LYS A 500 20.31 13.41 -10.02
C LYS A 500 19.91 12.42 -11.12
N ILE A 501 20.24 11.14 -10.94
CA ILE A 501 19.89 10.06 -11.88
C ILE A 501 18.37 10.00 -12.09
N VAL A 502 17.58 10.00 -10.99
CA VAL A 502 16.12 9.93 -11.06
C VAL A 502 15.55 11.15 -11.78
N ALA A 503 16.03 12.35 -11.46
CA ALA A 503 15.58 13.59 -12.08
C ALA A 503 15.85 13.58 -13.59
N ASP A 504 17.05 13.18 -14.02
CA ASP A 504 17.43 13.14 -15.43
C ASP A 504 16.56 12.16 -16.23
N ILE A 505 16.33 10.96 -15.69
CA ILE A 505 15.43 9.96 -16.28
C ILE A 505 13.99 10.50 -16.40
N MET A 506 13.51 11.17 -15.36
CA MET A 506 12.14 11.70 -15.34
C MET A 506 11.97 12.87 -16.31
N LYS A 507 13.00 13.70 -16.51
CA LYS A 507 12.99 14.77 -17.52
C LYS A 507 12.93 14.17 -18.92
N ALA A 508 13.79 13.18 -19.20
CA ALA A 508 13.82 12.49 -20.48
C ALA A 508 12.49 11.79 -20.82
N THR A 509 11.73 11.36 -19.81
CA THR A 509 10.42 10.71 -19.97
C THR A 509 9.23 11.66 -19.85
N GLY A 510 9.45 12.96 -19.65
CA GLY A 510 8.37 13.96 -19.53
C GLY A 510 7.53 13.86 -18.26
N VAL A 511 7.99 13.12 -17.25
CA VAL A 511 7.27 12.92 -15.97
C VAL A 511 7.87 13.74 -14.82
N TYR A 512 8.96 14.47 -15.06
CA TYR A 512 9.56 15.37 -14.08
C TYR A 512 8.68 16.60 -13.87
N LYS A 513 8.14 16.76 -12.67
CA LYS A 513 7.33 17.93 -12.26
C LYS A 513 7.69 18.35 -10.83
N SER A 514 8.97 18.23 -10.49
CA SER A 514 9.49 18.71 -9.21
C SER A 514 9.05 20.16 -8.99
N LYS A 515 8.55 20.45 -7.80
CA LYS A 515 8.13 21.79 -7.39
C LYS A 515 9.25 22.60 -6.77
N VAL A 516 10.36 21.93 -6.44
CA VAL A 516 11.55 22.58 -5.92
C VAL A 516 12.32 23.15 -7.11
N LYS A 517 12.46 24.48 -7.16
CA LYS A 517 13.42 25.13 -8.05
C LYS A 517 14.82 24.73 -7.55
N LYS A 518 15.54 23.97 -8.37
CA LYS A 518 16.95 23.65 -8.12
C LYS A 518 17.85 24.77 -8.57
#